data_AF-A0A834B0J1-F1
#
_entry.id   AF-A0A834B0J1-F1
#
_cell.length_a   1.000
_cell.length_b   1.000
_cell.length_c   1.000
_cell.angle_alpha   90.00
_cell.angle_beta   90.00
_cell.angle_gamma   90.00
#
_symmetry.space_group_name_H-M   'P 1'
#
loop_
_entity.id
_entity.type
_entity.pdbx_description
1 polymer ?
#
loop_
_entity_poly.entity_id
_entity_poly.type
_entity_poly.pdbx_seq_one_letter_code
_entity_poly.pdbx_strand_id
1 'polypeptide(L)'
;MNTEQYIQTMTWLQTLTGLLEQMQVHRDAESQLVLQEWKKERKEMREMTKSFFNAQFGSLFRTDQNPTYFLRRLSRFADIYMASLSCLLNYDVSHTFYPRRTPLQHELPAWSEGPHACRLPLLQEAQAK
;
A
#
# COMPACT_ATOMS: atom_id res chain seq x y z
N MET A 1 5.04 -9.95 8.66
CA MET A 1 4.55 -9.49 7.33
C MET A 1 4.48 -7.96 7.24
N ASN A 2 4.26 -7.23 8.34
CA ASN A 2 4.34 -5.75 8.40
C ASN A 2 5.47 -5.29 9.33
N THR A 3 6.72 -5.57 8.95
CA THR A 3 7.88 -5.04 9.70
C THR A 3 7.96 -3.52 9.49
N GLU A 4 8.40 -2.77 10.49
CA GLU A 4 8.59 -1.31 10.36
C GLU A 4 9.43 -0.93 9.14
N GLN A 5 10.49 -1.72 8.88
CA GLN A 5 11.34 -1.57 7.70
C GLN A 5 10.56 -1.66 6.39
N TYR A 6 9.59 -2.57 6.28
CA TYR A 6 8.76 -2.70 5.08
C TYR A 6 7.85 -1.47 4.90
N ILE A 7 7.25 -0.97 5.98
CA ILE A 7 6.39 0.22 5.96
C ILE A 7 7.19 1.47 5.57
N GLN A 8 8.37 1.65 6.16
CA GLN A 8 9.28 2.75 5.83
C GLN A 8 9.71 2.69 4.37
N THR A 9 10.11 1.51 3.90
CA THR A 9 10.52 1.28 2.50
C THR A 9 9.39 1.61 1.53
N MET A 10 8.16 1.15 1.81
CA MET A 10 7.01 1.40 0.94
C MET A 10 6.63 2.89 0.92
N THR A 11 6.66 3.55 2.08
CA THR A 11 6.42 5.00 2.19
C THR A 11 7.45 5.78 1.37
N TRP A 12 8.74 5.43 1.51
CA TRP A 12 9.80 6.08 0.74
C TRP A 12 9.65 5.88 -0.77
N LEU A 13 9.29 4.66 -1.20
CA LEU A 13 9.07 4.35 -2.61
C LEU A 13 7.90 5.16 -3.20
N GLN A 14 6.86 5.44 -2.41
CA GLN A 14 5.76 6.33 -2.80
C GLN A 14 6.24 7.78 -2.91
N THR A 15 6.96 8.29 -1.92
CA THR A 15 7.54 9.65 -1.95
C THR A 15 8.44 9.86 -3.15
N LEU A 16 9.36 8.92 -3.41
CA LEU A 16 10.28 8.98 -4.55
C LEU A 16 9.53 8.91 -5.89
N THR A 17 8.43 8.14 -5.97
CA THR A 17 7.57 8.13 -7.16
C THR A 17 6.93 9.49 -7.38
N GLY A 18 6.40 10.14 -6.34
CA GLY A 18 5.83 11.49 -6.44
C GLY A 18 6.85 12.55 -6.84
N LEU A 19 8.06 12.50 -6.27
CA LEU A 19 9.16 13.41 -6.65
C LEU A 19 9.56 13.23 -8.13
N LEU A 20 9.67 11.98 -8.59
CA LEU A 20 9.96 11.69 -9.99
C LEU A 20 8.85 12.18 -10.94
N GLU A 21 7.58 12.12 -10.53
CA GLU A 21 6.46 12.64 -11.32
C GLU A 21 6.51 14.17 -11.43
N GLN A 22 6.83 14.87 -10.33
CA GLN A 22 6.94 16.32 -10.31
C GLN A 22 8.16 16.83 -11.08
N MET A 23 9.30 16.15 -10.98
CA MET A 23 10.56 16.60 -11.56
C MET A 23 10.71 16.32 -13.05
N GLN A 24 9.82 15.53 -13.66
CA GLN A 24 9.83 15.22 -15.11
C GLN A 24 9.75 16.44 -16.03
N VAL A 25 9.30 17.58 -15.52
CA VAL A 25 9.18 18.83 -16.30
C VAL A 25 10.55 19.47 -16.58
N HIS A 26 11.56 19.23 -15.73
CA HIS A 26 12.87 19.87 -15.81
C HIS A 26 13.77 19.15 -16.81
N ARG A 27 14.37 19.90 -17.75
CA ARG A 27 15.25 19.38 -18.82
C ARG A 27 16.73 19.72 -18.62
N ASP A 28 17.06 20.34 -17.50
CA ASP A 28 18.40 20.80 -17.19
C ASP A 28 19.35 19.61 -16.94
N ALA A 29 20.62 19.74 -17.32
CA ALA A 29 21.60 18.65 -17.21
C ALA A 29 21.74 18.14 -15.76
N GLU A 30 21.80 19.07 -14.80
CA GLU A 30 21.85 18.77 -13.36
C GLU A 30 20.61 18.02 -12.89
N SER A 31 19.41 18.47 -13.29
CA SER A 31 18.15 17.81 -12.94
C SER A 31 18.05 16.41 -13.54
N GLN A 32 18.57 16.20 -14.76
CA GLN A 32 18.60 14.87 -15.37
C GLN A 32 19.53 13.92 -14.63
N LEU A 33 20.66 14.38 -14.07
CA LEU A 33 21.54 13.55 -13.25
C LEU A 33 20.81 13.07 -11.97
N VAL A 34 20.17 13.98 -11.25
CA VAL A 34 19.38 13.65 -10.04
C VAL A 34 18.24 12.67 -10.37
N LEU A 35 17.54 12.86 -11.49
CA LEU A 35 16.49 11.94 -11.94
C LEU A 35 17.01 10.52 -12.21
N GLN A 36 18.23 10.38 -12.75
CA GLN A 36 18.83 9.05 -12.96
C GLN A 36 19.21 8.39 -11.63
N GLU A 37 19.73 9.15 -10.68
CA GLU A 37 20.04 8.66 -9.34
C GLU A 37 18.79 8.17 -8.62
N TRP A 38 17.71 8.98 -8.61
CA TRP A 38 16.45 8.56 -8.01
C TRP A 38 15.81 7.36 -8.73
N LYS A 39 15.94 7.25 -10.06
CA LYS A 39 15.49 6.05 -10.79
C LYS A 39 16.26 4.80 -10.38
N LYS A 40 17.57 4.92 -10.16
CA LYS A 40 18.42 3.83 -9.66
C LYS A 40 18.02 3.44 -8.24
N GLU A 41 17.88 4.41 -7.34
CA GLU A 41 17.44 4.19 -5.96
C GLU A 41 16.05 3.53 -5.92
N ARG A 42 15.11 3.99 -6.76
CA ARG A 42 13.79 3.36 -6.90
C ARG A 42 13.89 1.88 -7.25
N LYS A 43 14.81 1.52 -8.15
CA LYS A 43 15.01 0.13 -8.60
C LYS A 43 15.54 -0.72 -7.44
N GLU A 44 16.54 -0.23 -6.73
CA GLU A 44 17.12 -0.90 -5.55
C GLU A 44 16.06 -1.11 -4.46
N MET A 45 15.26 -0.09 -4.17
CA MET A 45 14.15 -0.20 -3.21
C MET A 45 13.08 -1.21 -3.64
N ARG A 46 12.78 -1.32 -4.95
CA ARG A 46 11.86 -2.35 -5.46
C ARG A 46 12.41 -3.77 -5.28
N GLU A 47 13.71 -3.95 -5.50
CA GLU A 47 14.39 -5.24 -5.30
C GLU A 47 14.41 -5.63 -3.82
N MET A 48 14.72 -4.68 -2.94
CA MET A 48 14.63 -4.88 -1.49
C MET A 48 13.18 -5.19 -1.05
N THR A 49 12.17 -4.54 -1.63
CA THR A 49 10.77 -4.82 -1.29
C THR A 49 10.37 -6.26 -1.62
N LYS A 50 10.95 -6.86 -2.67
CA LYS A 50 10.67 -8.25 -3.06
C LYS A 50 11.24 -9.26 -2.07
N SER A 51 12.33 -8.94 -1.36
CA SER A 51 12.95 -9.87 -0.41
C SER A 51 12.14 -10.09 0.87
N PHE A 52 11.20 -9.20 1.20
CA PHE A 52 10.27 -9.38 2.33
C PHE A 52 9.21 -10.46 2.10
N PHE A 53 9.04 -10.90 0.85
CA PHE A 53 8.06 -11.90 0.46
C PHE A 53 8.72 -13.22 0.08
N ASN A 54 7.90 -14.24 -0.20
CA ASN A 54 8.40 -15.51 -0.69
C ASN A 54 9.16 -15.30 -2.02
N ALA A 55 10.39 -15.82 -2.12
CA ALA A 55 11.25 -15.59 -3.27
C ALA A 55 10.71 -16.16 -4.60
N GLN A 56 9.86 -17.20 -4.54
CA GLN A 56 9.31 -17.87 -5.72
C GLN A 56 7.96 -17.28 -6.14
N PHE A 57 7.07 -17.03 -5.19
CA PHE A 57 5.67 -16.63 -5.46
C PHE A 57 5.35 -15.19 -5.09
N GLY A 58 6.22 -14.51 -4.35
CA GLY A 58 5.99 -13.16 -3.84
C GLY A 58 4.85 -13.11 -2.82
N SER A 59 4.06 -12.03 -2.87
CA SER A 59 2.93 -11.82 -1.99
C SER A 59 1.69 -12.55 -2.50
N LEU A 60 0.98 -13.22 -1.60
CA LEU A 60 -0.31 -13.86 -1.91
C LEU A 60 -1.38 -12.85 -2.34
N PHE A 61 -1.29 -11.61 -1.88
CA PHE A 61 -2.33 -10.60 -2.07
C PHE A 61 -2.04 -9.62 -3.21
N ARG A 62 -0.76 -9.40 -3.56
CA ARG A 62 -0.36 -8.39 -4.53
C ARG A 62 0.79 -8.83 -5.42
N THR A 63 0.77 -8.36 -6.66
CA THR A 63 1.89 -8.39 -7.60
C THR A 63 2.17 -6.96 -8.03
N ASP A 64 3.30 -6.41 -7.57
CA ASP A 64 3.61 -4.97 -7.64
C ASP A 64 2.45 -4.12 -7.07
N GLN A 65 1.75 -3.37 -7.93
CA GLN A 65 0.64 -2.49 -7.55
C GLN A 65 -0.72 -3.20 -7.61
N ASN A 66 -0.81 -4.32 -8.34
CA ASN A 66 -2.07 -4.96 -8.67
C ASN A 66 -2.45 -6.05 -7.65
N PRO A 67 -3.75 -6.21 -7.34
CA PRO A 67 -4.22 -7.32 -6.52
C PRO A 67 -4.11 -8.65 -7.29
N THR A 68 -3.73 -9.72 -6.59
CA THR A 68 -3.68 -11.07 -7.17
C THR A 68 -5.08 -11.61 -7.46
N TYR A 69 -5.16 -12.67 -8.28
CA TYR A 69 -6.41 -13.41 -8.48
C TYR A 69 -6.99 -13.93 -7.17
N PHE A 70 -6.14 -14.39 -6.25
CA PHE A 70 -6.54 -14.83 -4.92
C PHE A 70 -7.26 -13.71 -4.15
N LEU A 71 -6.66 -12.52 -4.05
CA LEU A 71 -7.28 -11.38 -3.38
C LEU A 71 -8.61 -11.00 -4.02
N ARG A 72 -8.69 -10.98 -5.36
CA ARG A 72 -9.93 -10.68 -6.08
C ARG A 72 -11.05 -11.68 -5.79
N ARG A 73 -10.73 -12.97 -5.69
CA ARG A 73 -11.71 -14.02 -5.33
C ARG A 73 -12.14 -13.87 -3.88
N LEU A 74 -11.18 -13.68 -2.98
CA LEU A 74 -11.43 -13.47 -1.56
C LEU A 74 -12.39 -12.30 -1.33
N SER A 75 -12.15 -11.14 -1.93
CA SER A 75 -13.03 -9.96 -1.82
C SER A 75 -14.43 -10.15 -2.41
N ARG A 76 -14.66 -11.18 -3.23
CA ARG A 76 -15.99 -11.49 -3.79
C ARG A 76 -16.76 -12.49 -2.93
N PHE A 77 -16.07 -13.41 -2.26
CA PHE A 77 -16.71 -14.54 -1.56
C PHE A 77 -16.76 -14.37 -0.04
N ALA A 78 -15.84 -13.61 0.54
CA ALA A 78 -15.79 -13.40 1.98
C ALA A 78 -16.09 -11.94 2.30
N ASP A 79 -17.13 -11.72 3.10
CA ASP A 79 -17.46 -10.38 3.62
C ASP A 79 -16.40 -9.91 4.62
N ILE A 80 -15.82 -10.85 5.39
CA ILE A 80 -14.79 -10.60 6.39
C ILE A 80 -13.65 -11.59 6.19
N TYR A 81 -12.41 -11.11 6.27
CA TYR A 81 -11.21 -11.92 6.25
C TYR A 81 -10.30 -11.58 7.43
N MET A 82 -9.74 -12.62 8.05
CA MET A 82 -8.83 -12.53 9.19
C MET A 82 -7.85 -13.70 9.18
N ALA A 83 -6.77 -13.58 9.97
CA ALA A 83 -5.75 -14.63 10.06
C ALA A 83 -6.24 -15.88 10.82
N SER A 84 -7.12 -15.72 11.81
CA SER A 84 -7.69 -16.82 12.61
C SER A 84 -9.06 -16.42 13.15
N LEU A 85 -9.94 -17.41 13.39
CA LEU A 85 -11.25 -17.20 14.01
C LEU A 85 -11.15 -16.56 15.40
N SER A 86 -10.07 -16.81 16.13
CA SER A 86 -9.83 -16.20 17.45
C SER A 86 -9.83 -14.67 17.39
N CYS A 87 -9.55 -14.06 16.22
CA CYS A 87 -9.63 -12.61 16.06
C CYS A 87 -11.05 -12.06 16.28
N LEU A 88 -12.11 -12.88 16.10
CA LEU A 88 -13.49 -12.47 16.41
C LEU A 88 -13.74 -12.27 17.90
N LEU A 89 -12.95 -12.91 18.77
CA LEU A 89 -13.09 -12.78 20.22
C LEU A 89 -12.69 -11.38 20.73
N ASN A 90 -12.01 -10.59 19.90
CA ASN A 90 -11.66 -9.21 20.21
C ASN A 90 -12.80 -8.22 19.95
N TYR A 91 -13.94 -8.69 19.42
CA TYR A 91 -15.11 -7.87 19.12
C TYR A 91 -16.27 -8.26 20.05
N ASP A 92 -17.12 -7.28 20.36
CA ASP A 92 -18.36 -7.55 21.07
C ASP A 92 -19.33 -8.37 20.20
N VAL A 93 -20.23 -9.13 20.84
CA VAL A 93 -21.23 -9.96 20.15
C VAL A 93 -22.22 -9.10 19.35
N SER A 94 -22.44 -7.84 19.76
CA SER A 94 -23.29 -6.89 19.03
C SER A 94 -22.54 -6.04 18.00
N HIS A 95 -21.27 -6.35 17.71
CA HIS A 95 -20.45 -5.57 16.79
C HIS A 95 -20.97 -5.64 15.35
N THR A 96 -21.14 -4.47 14.73
CA THR A 96 -21.57 -4.34 13.33
C THR A 96 -20.41 -3.84 12.47
N PHE A 97 -20.00 -4.62 11.48
CA PHE A 97 -18.92 -4.27 10.55
C PHE A 97 -19.45 -3.38 9.42
N TYR A 98 -18.84 -2.20 9.23
CA TYR A 98 -19.16 -1.29 8.12
C TYR A 98 -18.02 -1.26 7.10
N PRO A 99 -18.14 -1.96 5.94
CA PRO A 99 -17.10 -1.96 4.92
C PRO A 99 -16.98 -0.59 4.27
N ARG A 100 -15.73 -0.12 4.10
CA ARG A 100 -15.46 1.15 3.41
C ARG A 100 -15.52 0.98 1.89
N ARG A 101 -16.18 1.92 1.22
CA ARG A 101 -16.21 1.98 -0.25
C ARG A 101 -14.83 2.34 -0.79
N THR A 102 -14.30 1.55 -1.72
CA THR A 102 -13.08 1.89 -2.45
C THR A 102 -13.48 2.80 -3.62
N PRO A 103 -13.02 4.06 -3.66
CA PRO A 103 -13.42 4.99 -4.72
C PRO A 103 -12.84 4.56 -6.07
N LEU A 104 -13.60 4.80 -7.13
CA LEU A 104 -13.13 4.62 -8.51
C LEU A 104 -12.21 5.78 -8.92
N GLN A 105 -11.38 5.57 -9.95
CA GLN A 105 -10.39 6.57 -10.38
C GLN A 105 -11.00 7.93 -10.74
N HIS A 106 -12.22 7.95 -11.28
CA HIS A 106 -12.93 9.19 -11.63
C HIS A 106 -13.66 9.83 -10.44
N GLU A 107 -13.79 9.12 -9.32
CA GLU A 107 -14.40 9.65 -8.10
C GLU A 107 -13.38 10.47 -7.29
N LEU A 108 -12.08 10.29 -7.54
CA LEU A 108 -10.98 10.91 -6.78
C LEU A 108 -11.16 12.42 -6.49
N PRO A 109 -11.55 13.29 -7.44
CA PRO A 109 -11.71 14.72 -7.15
C PRO A 109 -12.72 15.03 -6.04
N ALA A 110 -13.71 14.17 -5.82
CA ALA A 110 -14.73 14.34 -4.79
C ALA A 110 -14.28 13.91 -3.38
N TRP A 111 -13.16 13.18 -3.26
CA TRP A 111 -12.63 12.66 -1.98
C TRP A 111 -11.26 13.26 -1.62
N SER A 112 -10.67 14.08 -2.49
CA SER A 112 -9.31 14.64 -2.37
C SER A 112 -9.23 15.95 -1.58
N GLU A 113 -10.00 16.12 -0.51
CA GLU A 113 -9.70 17.13 0.52
C GLU A 113 -8.70 16.53 1.54
N GLY A 114 -7.52 16.14 1.06
CA GLY A 114 -6.43 15.59 1.87
C GLY A 114 -5.23 15.14 1.02
N PRO A 115 -3.98 15.43 1.42
CA PRO A 115 -2.82 15.22 0.58
C PRO A 115 -2.61 13.72 0.33
N HIS A 116 -2.47 13.37 -0.95
CA HIS A 116 -2.05 12.09 -1.53
C HIS A 116 -1.59 11.03 -0.52
N ALA A 117 -2.55 10.39 0.15
CA ALA A 117 -2.28 9.25 1.00
C ALA A 117 -3.47 8.30 0.85
N CYS A 118 -3.21 7.17 0.21
CA CYS A 118 -3.90 5.95 0.58
C CYS A 118 -3.53 5.67 2.04
N ARG A 119 -4.20 6.34 2.99
CA ARG A 119 -4.16 5.96 4.40
C ARG A 119 -4.76 4.57 4.44
N LEU A 120 -3.92 3.57 4.59
CA LEU A 120 -4.33 2.27 5.10
C LEU A 120 -4.75 2.50 6.55
N PRO A 121 -6.03 2.41 6.90
CA PRO A 121 -6.47 2.65 8.26
C PRO A 121 -6.51 1.27 8.90
N LEU A 122 -5.35 0.80 9.34
CA LEU A 122 -5.24 -0.44 10.10
C LEU A 122 -4.04 -0.38 11.05
N LEU A 123 -4.06 0.56 12.01
CA LEU A 123 -3.25 0.49 13.25
C LEU A 123 -3.57 1.65 14.22
N GLN A 124 -4.84 1.85 14.58
CA GLN A 124 -5.16 2.78 15.69
C GLN A 124 -6.28 2.32 16.63
N GLU A 125 -6.67 1.03 16.59
CA GLU A 125 -7.69 0.49 17.52
C GLU A 125 -7.18 -0.69 18.36
N ALA A 126 -5.86 -0.72 18.66
CA ALA A 126 -5.30 -1.70 19.61
C ALA A 126 -4.90 -1.05 20.96
N GLN A 127 -5.26 0.21 21.21
CA GLN A 127 -5.04 0.88 22.49
C GLN A 127 -6.28 1.67 22.89
N ALA A 128 -7.34 0.97 23.25
CA ALA A 128 -8.41 1.52 24.06
C ALA A 128 -9.00 0.41 24.94
N LYS A 129 -8.46 0.36 26.17
CA LYS A 129 -8.88 -0.39 27.36
C LYS A 129 -8.44 -1.86 27.45
#